data_AF-A0A4Q7UA17-F1
#
_entry.id   AF-A0A4Q7UA17-F1
#
_cell.length_a   1.000
_cell.length_b   1.000
_cell.length_c   1.000
_cell.angle_alpha   90.00
_cell.angle_beta   90.00
_cell.angle_gamma   90.00
#
_symmetry.space_group_name_H-M   'P 1'
#
loop_
_entity.id
_entity.type
_entity.pdbx_description
1 polymer ?
#
loop_
_entity_poly.entity_id
_entity_poly.type
_entity_poly.pdbx_seq_one_letter_code
_entity_poly.pdbx_strand_id
1 'polypeptide(L)' 'MSDRMRLSAVTLDSSDAIRLAEFYADITGGTMTRIGDEWACVQSPAGRLNFQTVPGYTPPTWPDCEHGGVGSAVVS' A
#
# COMPACT_ATOMS: atom_id res chain seq x y z
N MET A 1 3.31 0.34 -29.46
CA MET A 1 3.08 0.33 -28.01
C MET A 1 2.39 -0.98 -27.66
N SER A 2 2.91 -1.73 -26.68
CA SER A 2 2.35 -3.04 -26.33
C SER A 2 0.90 -2.93 -25.88
N ASP A 3 0.01 -3.73 -26.49
CA ASP A 3 -1.42 -3.86 -26.19
C ASP A 3 -1.69 -4.65 -24.88
N ARG A 4 -0.73 -4.69 -23.95
CA ARG A 4 -0.82 -5.51 -22.74
C ARG A 4 -0.69 -4.67 -21.47
N MET A 5 -1.75 -4.68 -20.67
CA MET A 5 -1.75 -4.12 -19.31
C MET A 5 -0.87 -4.96 -18.38
N ARG A 6 -0.09 -4.30 -17.53
CA ARG A 6 0.79 -4.92 -16.53
C ARG A 6 0.55 -4.28 -15.17
N LEU A 7 0.55 -5.08 -14.11
CA LEU A 7 0.53 -4.58 -12.74
C LEU A 7 1.79 -3.75 -12.48
N SER A 8 1.63 -2.54 -11.96
CA SER A 8 2.72 -1.61 -11.70
C SER A 8 3.11 -1.53 -10.21
N ALA A 9 2.13 -1.59 -9.31
CA ALA A 9 2.29 -1.57 -7.86
C ALA A 9 0.99 -2.02 -7.18
N VAL A 10 1.09 -2.33 -5.89
CA VAL A 10 -0.06 -2.42 -4.98
C VAL A 10 -0.01 -1.22 -4.04
N THR A 11 -1.16 -0.57 -3.82
CA THR A 11 -1.28 0.57 -2.90
C THR A 11 -2.02 0.15 -1.64
N LEU A 12 -1.49 0.51 -0.47
CA LEU A 12 -2.05 0.23 0.84
C LEU A 12 -2.46 1.53 1.53
N ASP A 13 -3.70 1.58 1.99
CA ASP A 13 -4.24 2.71 2.74
C ASP A 13 -3.87 2.57 4.23
N SER A 14 -3.54 3.69 4.86
CA SER A 14 -3.13 3.74 6.27
C SER A 14 -3.55 5.06 6.91
N SER A 15 -3.56 5.11 8.25
CA SER A 15 -3.59 6.38 9.00
C SER A 15 -2.23 7.09 9.01
N ASP A 16 -1.15 6.36 8.71
CA ASP A 16 0.23 6.84 8.61
C ASP A 16 0.97 6.03 7.54
N ALA A 17 1.09 6.58 6.34
CA ALA A 17 1.78 5.95 5.21
C ALA A 17 3.28 5.76 5.46
N ILE A 18 3.91 6.70 6.16
CA ILE A 18 5.36 6.71 6.35
C ILE A 18 5.74 5.56 7.28
N ARG A 19 5.07 5.48 8.43
CA ARG A 19 5.29 4.40 9.40
C ARG A 19 5.03 3.02 8.81
N LEU A 20 3.99 2.89 7.99
CA LEU A 20 3.67 1.61 7.36
C LEU A 20 4.72 1.23 6.30
N ALA A 21 5.17 2.19 5.50
CA ALA A 21 6.21 1.97 4.51
C ALA A 21 7.55 1.58 5.15
N GLU A 22 7.94 2.18 6.28
CA GLU A 22 9.15 1.80 7.04
C GLU A 22 9.08 0.34 7.48
N PHE A 23 7.96 -0.08 8.06
CA PHE A 23 7.73 -1.46 8.45
C PHE A 23 7.87 -2.43 7.26
N TYR A 24 7.25 -2.10 6.13
CA TYR A 24 7.33 -2.95 4.94
C TYR A 24 8.72 -2.95 4.31
N ALA A 25 9.46 -1.84 4.34
CA ALA A 25 10.84 -1.80 3.89
C ALA A 25 11.71 -2.78 4.69
N ASP A 26 11.56 -2.79 6.02
CA ASP A 26 12.31 -3.67 6.91
C ASP A 26 12.04 -5.15 6.64
N ILE A 27 10.77 -5.56 6.55
CA ILE A 27 10.43 -6.99 6.37
C ILE A 27 10.64 -7.48 4.94
N THR A 28 10.63 -6.60 3.96
CA THR A 28 10.88 -6.96 2.54
C THR A 28 12.34 -6.79 2.12
N GLY A 29 13.17 -6.15 2.95
CA GLY A 29 14.50 -5.69 2.56
C GLY A 29 14.46 -4.67 1.42
N GLY A 30 13.35 -3.93 1.29
CA GLY A 30 13.11 -2.96 0.24
C GLY A 30 13.63 -1.57 0.58
N THR A 31 13.78 -0.73 -0.44
CA THR A 31 14.14 0.69 -0.26
C THR A 31 12.89 1.54 -0.22
N MET A 32 12.70 2.25 0.89
CA MET A 32 11.62 3.22 1.03
C MET A 32 11.99 4.58 0.44
N THR A 33 11.02 5.20 -0.25
CA THR A 33 11.04 6.60 -0.66
C THR A 33 9.79 7.30 -0.14
N ARG A 34 9.98 8.38 0.61
CA ARG A 34 8.90 9.27 1.04
C ARG A 34 8.59 10.31 -0.05
N ILE A 35 7.31 10.55 -0.32
CA ILE A 35 6.82 11.54 -1.29
C ILE A 35 5.82 12.46 -0.58
N GLY A 36 6.33 13.50 0.07
CA GLY A 36 5.51 14.37 0.93
C GLY A 36 5.08 13.68 2.23
N ASP A 37 4.03 14.21 2.86
CA ASP A 37 3.61 13.75 4.19
C ASP A 37 2.62 12.57 4.15
N GLU A 38 1.92 12.39 3.02
CA GLU A 38 0.80 11.46 2.90
C GLU A 38 1.09 10.28 1.96
N TRP A 39 2.29 10.19 1.39
CA TRP A 39 2.64 9.14 0.45
C TRP A 39 4.04 8.59 0.66
N ALA A 40 4.17 7.28 0.52
CA ALA A 40 5.45 6.58 0.49
C ALA A 40 5.42 5.39 -0.47
N CYS A 41 6.60 4.95 -0.89
CA CYS A 41 6.78 3.80 -1.77
C CYS A 41 7.91 2.93 -1.25
N VAL A 42 7.77 1.61 -1.32
CA VAL A 42 8.83 0.63 -1.08
C VAL A 42 9.12 -0.10 -2.39
N GLN A 43 10.36 -0.02 -2.84
CA GLN A 43 10.86 -0.77 -4.00
C GLN A 43 11.67 -1.97 -3.52
N SER A 44 11.28 -3.16 -3.97
CA SER A 44 12.04 -4.40 -3.75
C SER A 44 12.31 -5.11 -5.09
N PRO A 45 13.17 -6.15 -5.13
CA PRO A 45 13.33 -6.99 -6.32
C PRO A 45 12.04 -7.72 -6.73
N ALA A 46 11.12 -7.94 -5.80
CA ALA A 46 9.85 -8.65 -6.05
C ALA A 46 8.76 -7.73 -6.62
N GLY A 47 8.87 -6.42 -6.44
CA GLY A 47 7.86 -5.47 -6.90
C GLY A 47 7.85 -4.17 -6.11
N ARG A 48 6.80 -3.39 -6.34
CA ARG A 48 6.61 -2.06 -5.75
C ARG A 48 5.34 -2.01 -4.91
N LEU A 49 5.47 -1.52 -3.68
CA LEU A 49 4.37 -1.21 -2.78
C LEU A 49 4.28 0.30 -2.62
N ASN A 50 3.08 0.84 -2.71
CA ASN A 50 2.77 2.22 -2.38
C ASN A 50 1.95 2.27 -1.10
N PHE A 51 2.06 3.39 -0.39
CA PHE A 51 1.38 3.64 0.86
C PHE A 51 0.78 5.03 0.81
N GLN A 52 -0.49 5.15 1.18
CA GLN A 52 -1.18 6.43 1.22
C GLN A 52 -1.89 6.66 2.55
N THR A 53 -1.73 7.86 3.09
CA THR A 53 -2.44 8.29 4.28
C THR A 53 -3.85 8.70 3.88
N VAL A 54 -4.87 8.05 4.44
CA VAL A 54 -6.28 8.39 4.20
C VAL A 54 -6.91 8.94 5.48
N PRO A 55 -7.48 10.16 5.46
CA PRO A 55 -8.17 10.71 6.61
C PRO A 55 -9.32 9.81 7.08
N GLY A 56 -9.38 9.52 8.38
CA GLY A 56 -10.41 8.64 8.95
C GLY A 56 -10.21 7.14 8.65
N TYR A 57 -9.04 6.74 8.16
CA TYR A 57 -8.72 5.32 7.94
C TYR A 57 -8.89 4.52 9.24
N THR A 58 -9.70 3.46 9.16
CA THR A 58 -9.86 2.47 10.22
C THR A 58 -9.32 1.15 9.70
N PRO A 59 -8.27 0.57 10.31
CA PRO A 59 -7.74 -0.73 9.91
C PRO A 59 -8.84 -1.80 9.90
N PRO A 60 -8.90 -2.66 8.88
CA PRO A 60 -9.87 -3.75 8.87
C PRO A 60 -9.58 -4.71 10.02
N THR A 61 -10.63 -5.18 10.69
CA THR A 61 -10.53 -6.24 11.68
C THR A 61 -10.60 -7.59 10.97
N TRP A 62 -9.55 -8.39 11.12
CA TRP A 62 -9.52 -9.75 10.61
C TRP A 62 -9.87 -10.73 11.74
N PRO A 63 -10.65 -11.81 11.50
CA PRO A 63 -11.26 -12.22 10.22
C PRO A 63 -12.66 -11.62 9.98
N ASP A 64 -13.27 -11.00 10.99
CA ASP A 64 -14.64 -10.49 10.95
C ASP A 64 -14.71 -9.13 10.24
N CYS A 65 -14.67 -9.16 8.90
CA CYS A 65 -15.17 -8.05 8.11
C CYS A 65 -16.70 -8.13 8.12
N GLU A 66 -17.36 -7.54 9.12
CA GLU A 66 -18.80 -7.27 9.02
C GLU A 66 -19.04 -6.18 7.96
N HIS A 67 -18.91 -6.57 6.70
CA HIS A 67 -19.93 -6.66 5.67
C HIS A 67 -19.23 -7.15 4.38
N GLY A 68 -19.74 -8.26 3.82
CA GLY A 68 -19.21 -8.92 2.63
C GLY A 68 -19.30 -8.09 1.35
N GLY A 69 -18.35 -7.19 1.16
CA GLY A 69 -17.95 -6.66 -0.14
C GLY A 69 -16.44 -6.78 -0.23
N VAL A 70 -15.95 -7.42 -1.29
CA VAL A 70 -14.56 -7.38 -1.77
C VAL A 70 -13.73 -6.32 -1.05
N GLY A 71 -12.79 -6.76 -0.20
CA GLY A 71 -11.85 -5.89 0.46
C GLY A 71 -11.29 -4.95 -0.60
N SER A 72 -11.76 -3.71 -0.56
CA SER A 72 -11.36 -2.70 -1.52
C SER A 72 -9.97 -2.28 -1.14
N ALA A 73 -8.99 -3.13 -1.45
CA ALA A 73 -7.79 -2.64 -2.07
C ALA A 73 -8.29 -1.87 -3.29
N VAL A 74 -8.57 -0.58 -3.12
CA VAL A 74 -8.67 0.32 -4.26
C VAL A 74 -7.28 0.29 -4.85
N VAL A 75 -7.06 -0.65 -5.77
CA VAL A 75 -5.95 -0.63 -6.70
C VAL A 75 -6.22 0.59 -7.57
N SER A 76 -5.72 1.74 -7.12
CA SER A 76 -5.60 2.92 -7.95
C SER A 76 -4.30 2.93 -8.71
#